data_AF-A0A7S3AFS0-F1
#
_entry.id   AF-A0A7S3AFS0-F1
#
_cell.length_a   1.000
_cell.length_b   1.000
_cell.length_c   1.000
_cell.angle_alpha   90.00
_cell.angle_beta   90.00
_cell.angle_gamma   90.00
#
_symmetry.space_group_name_H-M   'P 1'
#
loop_
_entity.id
_entity.type
_entity.pdbx_description
1 polymer ?
#
loop_
_entity_poly.entity_id
_entity_poly.type
_entity_poly.pdbx_seq_one_letter_code
_entity_poly.pdbx_strand_id
1 'polypeptide(L)'
;MMVLVLLACAWFAPHALEPLRTSQPRLSLSRGKHEQRDEVLNAKLDAMAATPLGVPFDVTETLQSHLIERDALLSTISSSELLARDEAADLWPPNLSTTPHPDAMLFIDELSCVGCGYCPSIARSTFTMADGDEDYGTARVFQQGGDPGEVIDEAIAACPADCIHTCSREELEILEKHREMYLSDVIAGGGSTASPHWRDPLINTAWQKGAAYTRTGRRKLLDPRVR
;
A
#
# COMPACT_ATOMS: atom_id res chain seq x y z
N MET A 1 -2.02 20.84 83.04
CA MET A 1 -1.96 21.24 81.62
C MET A 1 -1.19 20.17 80.84
N MET A 2 -1.66 19.87 79.63
CA MET A 2 -1.10 18.95 78.63
C MET A 2 -1.32 17.45 78.87
N VAL A 3 -2.45 17.00 78.31
CA VAL A 3 -2.77 15.63 77.87
C VAL A 3 -2.24 15.47 76.45
N LEU A 4 -1.54 14.35 76.18
CA LEU A 4 -1.39 13.61 74.90
C LEU A 4 -0.20 12.64 75.10
N VAL A 5 -0.19 11.36 74.70
CA VAL A 5 -0.61 10.73 73.44
C VAL A 5 -0.84 9.22 73.68
N LEU A 6 -1.54 8.61 72.70
CA LEU A 6 -1.61 7.17 72.32
C LEU A 6 -2.78 6.43 72.99
N LEU A 7 -3.60 5.62 72.31
CA LEU A 7 -3.46 4.82 71.09
C LEU A 7 -4.87 4.23 70.81
N ALA A 8 -5.28 4.03 69.54
CA ALA A 8 -5.91 2.79 69.05
C ALA A 8 -6.70 2.97 67.75
N CYS A 9 -6.48 2.02 66.85
CA CYS A 9 -7.06 1.85 65.54
C CYS A 9 -8.55 1.48 65.55
N ALA A 10 -9.29 1.97 64.55
CA ALA A 10 -10.44 1.30 63.95
C ALA A 10 -10.49 1.72 62.47
N TRP A 11 -9.80 0.99 61.59
CA TRP A 11 -10.43 0.06 60.64
C TRP A 11 -11.51 0.70 59.76
N PHE A 12 -11.03 1.20 58.62
CA PHE A 12 -11.60 1.13 57.26
C PHE A 12 -13.04 0.57 57.15
N ALA A 13 -13.99 1.46 56.84
CA ALA A 13 -15.24 1.11 56.20
C ALA A 13 -15.19 1.60 54.73
N PRO A 14 -15.32 0.71 53.73
CA PRO A 14 -15.36 1.14 52.34
C PRO A 14 -16.73 1.75 52.04
N HIS A 15 -16.76 3.02 51.64
CA HIS A 15 -17.94 3.66 51.06
C HIS A 15 -18.25 2.98 49.72
N ALA A 16 -19.29 2.15 49.71
CA ALA A 16 -19.91 1.65 48.49
C ALA A 16 -20.49 2.85 47.72
N LEU A 17 -19.92 3.14 46.55
CA LEU A 17 -20.48 4.05 45.57
C LEU A 17 -21.74 3.40 44.98
N GLU A 18 -22.90 4.03 45.17
CA GLU A 18 -24.14 3.65 44.50
C GLU A 18 -24.01 3.91 42.99
N PRO A 19 -24.25 2.92 42.11
CA PRO A 19 -24.31 3.19 40.68
C PRO A 19 -25.60 3.95 40.36
N LEU A 20 -25.46 5.09 39.67
CA LEU A 20 -26.54 5.89 39.13
C LEU A 20 -27.47 5.00 38.28
N ARG A 21 -28.69 4.82 38.79
CA ARG A 21 -29.76 4.06 38.15
C ARG A 21 -30.24 4.83 36.92
N THR A 22 -29.71 4.50 35.75
CA THR A 22 -30.22 5.02 34.48
C THR A 22 -31.62 4.44 34.24
N SER A 23 -32.65 5.29 34.32
CA SER A 23 -34.01 4.91 33.93
C SER A 23 -34.09 4.84 32.41
N GLN A 24 -33.82 3.68 31.84
CA GLN A 24 -34.14 3.40 30.45
C GLN A 24 -35.67 3.37 30.30
N PRO A 25 -36.28 4.13 29.36
CA PRO A 25 -37.69 4.00 29.07
C PRO A 25 -37.94 2.60 28.49
N ARG A 26 -38.87 1.86 29.11
CA ARG A 26 -39.23 0.49 28.73
C ARG A 26 -40.04 0.55 27.43
N LEU A 27 -39.35 0.58 26.29
CA LEU A 27 -39.96 0.36 24.98
C LEU A 27 -40.56 -1.05 24.96
N SER A 28 -41.89 -1.14 25.08
CA SER A 28 -42.62 -2.37 24.87
C SER A 28 -42.63 -2.68 23.37
N LEU A 29 -41.56 -3.29 22.87
CA LEU A 29 -41.56 -3.88 21.53
C LEU A 29 -42.68 -4.92 21.48
N SER A 30 -43.61 -4.75 20.53
CA SER A 30 -44.60 -5.77 20.19
C SER A 30 -43.87 -6.97 19.57
N ARG A 31 -43.49 -7.91 20.44
CA ARG A 31 -42.63 -9.06 20.18
C ARG A 31 -43.03 -9.86 18.94
N GLY A 32 -44.34 -9.99 18.67
CA GLY A 32 -44.85 -10.80 17.55
C GLY A 32 -44.64 -10.25 16.14
N LYS A 33 -44.44 -8.93 15.95
CA LYS A 33 -44.28 -8.33 14.60
C LYS A 33 -42.82 -8.30 14.12
N HIS A 34 -41.88 -8.34 15.06
CA HIS A 34 -40.44 -8.48 14.77
C HIS A 34 -40.10 -9.93 14.47
N GLU A 35 -40.59 -10.88 15.27
CA GLU A 35 -40.36 -12.31 15.08
C GLU A 35 -40.78 -12.79 13.67
N GLN A 36 -41.95 -12.33 13.19
CA GLN A 36 -42.42 -12.62 11.83
C GLN A 36 -41.61 -11.92 10.73
N ARG A 37 -41.09 -10.71 10.97
CA ARG A 37 -40.20 -10.02 10.02
C ARG A 37 -38.85 -10.70 9.94
N ASP A 38 -38.34 -11.16 11.07
CA ASP A 38 -37.06 -11.83 11.18
C ASP A 38 -37.15 -13.23 10.56
N GLU A 39 -38.25 -13.97 10.72
CA GLU A 39 -38.51 -15.23 10.00
C GLU A 39 -38.57 -15.04 8.48
N VAL A 40 -39.28 -14.01 7.99
CA VAL A 40 -39.37 -13.74 6.55
C VAL A 40 -38.03 -13.25 5.99
N LEU A 41 -37.26 -12.49 6.77
CA LEU A 41 -35.94 -12.02 6.37
C LEU A 41 -34.93 -13.18 6.35
N ASN A 42 -34.97 -14.06 7.36
CA ASN A 42 -34.14 -15.25 7.42
C ASN A 42 -34.50 -16.22 6.29
N ALA A 43 -35.78 -16.44 6.00
CA ALA A 43 -36.20 -17.25 4.85
C ALA A 43 -35.76 -16.66 3.51
N LYS A 44 -35.69 -15.33 3.38
CA LYS A 44 -35.14 -14.67 2.18
C LYS A 44 -33.62 -14.82 2.09
N LEU A 45 -32.91 -14.69 3.21
CA LEU A 45 -31.47 -14.92 3.30
C LEU A 45 -31.12 -16.37 2.97
N ASP A 46 -31.88 -17.33 3.49
CA ASP A 46 -31.71 -18.76 3.21
C ASP A 46 -32.01 -19.08 1.73
N ALA A 47 -33.03 -18.45 1.13
CA ALA A 47 -33.31 -18.58 -0.30
C ALA A 47 -32.23 -17.95 -1.18
N MET A 48 -31.65 -16.82 -0.75
CA MET A 48 -30.51 -16.18 -1.42
C MET A 48 -29.24 -17.04 -1.30
N ALA A 49 -29.01 -17.68 -0.15
CA ALA A 49 -27.89 -18.59 0.08
C ALA A 49 -28.06 -19.93 -0.66
N ALA A 50 -29.30 -20.40 -0.85
CA ALA A 50 -29.63 -21.63 -1.57
C ALA A 50 -29.63 -21.46 -3.10
N THR A 51 -29.58 -20.22 -3.60
CA THR A 51 -29.38 -19.97 -5.03
C THR A 51 -27.89 -20.20 -5.31
N PRO A 52 -27.50 -21.26 -6.03
CA PRO A 52 -26.09 -21.43 -6.39
C PRO A 52 -25.73 -20.23 -7.26
N LEU A 53 -24.90 -19.33 -6.71
CA LEU A 53 -24.15 -18.38 -7.53
C LEU A 53 -23.47 -19.25 -8.60
N GLY A 54 -23.88 -19.10 -9.85
CA GLY A 54 -23.58 -20.04 -10.95
C GLY A 54 -22.12 -20.03 -11.40
N VAL A 55 -21.20 -20.01 -10.45
CA VAL A 55 -19.77 -20.21 -10.65
C VAL A 55 -19.46 -21.64 -10.20
N PRO A 56 -18.83 -22.48 -11.04
CA PRO A 56 -18.47 -23.82 -10.62
C PRO A 56 -17.55 -23.74 -9.39
N PHE A 57 -17.88 -24.52 -8.35
CA PHE A 57 -17.17 -24.53 -7.07
C PHE A 57 -15.65 -24.75 -7.22
N ASP A 58 -15.22 -25.58 -8.17
CA ASP A 58 -13.79 -25.84 -8.46
C ASP A 58 -13.01 -24.60 -8.94
N VAL A 59 -13.66 -23.65 -9.61
CA VAL A 59 -13.00 -22.41 -10.08
C VAL A 59 -12.75 -21.47 -8.91
N THR A 60 -13.63 -21.49 -7.90
CA THR A 60 -13.46 -20.66 -6.70
C THR A 60 -12.32 -21.15 -5.81
N GLU A 61 -12.11 -22.47 -5.72
CA GLU A 61 -11.04 -23.05 -4.89
C GLU A 61 -9.65 -22.80 -5.49
N THR A 62 -9.51 -22.93 -6.81
CA THR A 62 -8.25 -22.66 -7.53
C THR A 62 -7.88 -21.17 -7.49
N LEU A 63 -8.85 -20.28 -7.72
CA LEU A 63 -8.66 -18.83 -7.59
C LEU A 63 -8.29 -18.44 -6.16
N GLN A 64 -9.00 -18.99 -5.17
CA GLN A 64 -8.77 -18.66 -3.77
C GLN A 64 -7.41 -19.14 -3.27
N SER A 65 -6.95 -20.31 -3.75
CA SER A 65 -5.59 -20.79 -3.48
C SER A 65 -4.54 -19.84 -4.06
N HIS A 66 -4.72 -19.39 -5.31
CA HIS A 66 -3.82 -18.43 -5.94
C HIS A 66 -3.78 -17.09 -5.20
N LEU A 67 -4.92 -16.58 -4.73
CA LEU A 67 -4.98 -15.33 -3.97
C LEU A 67 -4.25 -15.43 -2.61
N ILE A 68 -4.36 -16.58 -1.93
CA ILE A 68 -3.62 -16.82 -0.68
C ILE A 68 -2.11 -16.87 -0.94
N GLU A 69 -1.69 -17.56 -2.00
CA GLU A 69 -0.27 -17.60 -2.40
C GLU A 69 0.26 -16.21 -2.78
N ARG A 70 -0.54 -15.44 -3.52
CA ARG A 70 -0.23 -14.06 -3.89
C ARG A 70 -0.03 -13.18 -2.64
N ASP A 71 -0.95 -13.23 -1.68
CA ASP A 71 -0.86 -12.41 -0.46
C ASP A 71 0.40 -12.72 0.35
N ALA A 72 0.85 -13.98 0.36
CA ALA A 72 2.10 -14.38 1.01
C ALA A 72 3.35 -13.85 0.29
N LEU A 73 3.24 -13.53 -1.00
CA LEU A 73 4.35 -13.00 -1.80
C LEU A 73 4.44 -11.48 -1.72
N LEU A 74 3.37 -10.79 -1.33
CA LEU A 74 3.39 -9.33 -1.15
C LEU A 74 4.56 -8.93 -0.25
N SER A 75 5.27 -7.87 -0.64
CA SER A 75 6.48 -7.37 0.02
C SER A 75 7.72 -8.27 -0.04
N THR A 76 7.63 -9.54 -0.48
CA THR A 76 8.80 -10.43 -0.65
C THR A 76 9.37 -10.34 -2.07
N ILE A 77 8.51 -10.28 -3.07
CA ILE A 77 8.88 -10.16 -4.48
C ILE A 77 8.73 -8.71 -4.96
N SER A 78 9.38 -8.42 -6.09
CA SER A 78 9.26 -7.12 -6.73
C SER A 78 7.87 -6.94 -7.37
N SER A 79 7.42 -5.70 -7.53
CA SER A 79 6.08 -5.43 -8.03
C SER A 79 5.92 -5.83 -9.51
N SER A 80 6.99 -5.76 -10.30
CA SER A 80 6.98 -6.24 -11.69
C SER A 80 6.93 -7.77 -11.79
N GLU A 81 7.58 -8.49 -10.87
CA GLU A 81 7.48 -9.95 -10.81
C GLU A 81 6.06 -10.38 -10.40
N LEU A 82 5.47 -9.70 -9.41
CA LEU A 82 4.10 -9.95 -8.98
C LEU A 82 3.10 -9.76 -10.14
N LEU A 83 3.23 -8.66 -10.88
CA LEU A 83 2.42 -8.42 -12.08
C LEU A 83 2.58 -9.51 -13.15
N ALA A 84 3.80 -10.01 -13.37
CA ALA A 84 4.03 -11.08 -14.33
C ALA A 84 3.33 -12.39 -13.94
N ARG A 85 3.27 -12.70 -12.63
CA ARG A 85 2.53 -13.86 -12.10
C ARG A 85 1.02 -13.68 -12.24
N ASP A 86 0.52 -12.49 -11.91
CA ASP A 86 -0.89 -12.15 -12.06
C ASP A 86 -1.36 -12.26 -13.50
N GLU A 87 -0.56 -11.74 -14.44
CA GLU A 87 -0.83 -11.83 -15.87
C GLU A 87 -0.83 -13.30 -16.34
N ALA A 88 0.10 -14.13 -15.86
CA ALA A 88 0.12 -15.55 -16.16
C ALA A 88 -1.09 -16.33 -15.62
N ALA A 89 -1.73 -15.79 -14.58
CA ALA A 89 -2.95 -16.34 -13.98
C ALA A 89 -4.24 -15.70 -14.52
N ASP A 90 -4.14 -14.82 -15.54
CA ASP A 90 -5.26 -14.01 -16.06
C ASP A 90 -5.95 -13.12 -15.00
N LEU A 91 -5.21 -12.72 -13.94
CA LEU A 91 -5.67 -11.91 -12.81
C LEU A 91 -5.15 -10.48 -12.87
N TRP A 92 -5.41 -9.79 -13.98
CA TRP A 92 -4.98 -8.40 -14.12
C TRP A 92 -5.74 -7.45 -13.17
N PRO A 93 -5.06 -6.55 -12.45
CA PRO A 93 -5.71 -5.59 -11.56
C PRO A 93 -6.70 -4.67 -12.33
N PRO A 94 -7.93 -4.49 -11.84
CA PRO A 94 -8.98 -3.78 -12.57
C PRO A 94 -8.73 -2.26 -12.67
N ASN A 95 -7.91 -1.71 -11.76
CA ASN A 95 -7.58 -0.28 -11.74
C ASN A 95 -6.49 0.09 -12.76
N LEU A 96 -5.85 -0.89 -13.39
CA LEU A 96 -4.79 -0.71 -14.38
C LEU A 96 -5.31 -0.95 -15.79
N SER A 97 -4.91 -0.11 -16.73
CA SER A 97 -5.25 -0.31 -18.14
C SER A 97 -4.57 -1.57 -18.70
N THR A 98 -5.32 -2.41 -19.40
CA THR A 98 -4.80 -3.62 -20.06
C THR A 98 -3.84 -3.31 -21.21
N THR A 99 -4.01 -2.15 -21.85
CA THR A 99 -3.08 -1.65 -22.87
C THR A 99 -1.86 -1.02 -22.19
N PRO A 100 -0.62 -1.25 -22.66
CA PRO A 100 0.55 -0.58 -22.13
C PRO A 100 0.47 0.92 -22.42
N HIS A 101 0.03 1.70 -21.43
CA HIS A 101 0.14 3.15 -21.45
C HIS A 101 1.50 3.54 -20.83
N PRO A 102 2.19 4.57 -21.36
CA PRO A 102 3.49 5.00 -20.82
C PRO A 102 3.46 5.38 -19.34
N ASP A 103 2.30 5.75 -18.78
CA ASP A 103 2.15 6.25 -17.42
C ASP A 103 1.26 5.35 -16.53
N ALA A 104 1.22 4.05 -16.81
CA ALA A 104 0.33 3.13 -16.09
C ALA A 104 0.89 2.68 -14.73
N MET A 105 2.23 2.59 -14.58
CA MET A 105 2.87 1.96 -13.43
C MET A 105 3.51 2.97 -12.50
N LEU A 106 3.73 2.56 -11.25
CA LEU A 106 4.37 3.39 -10.22
C LEU A 106 5.70 2.80 -9.79
N PHE A 107 6.68 3.66 -9.56
CA PHE A 107 7.98 3.31 -9.03
C PHE A 107 8.41 4.31 -7.95
N ILE A 108 9.04 3.84 -6.88
CA ILE A 108 9.63 4.70 -5.84
C ILE A 108 11.15 4.64 -5.94
N ASP A 109 11.79 5.80 -6.00
CA ASP A 109 13.23 5.91 -5.86
C ASP A 109 13.62 5.81 -4.37
N GLU A 110 14.11 4.63 -3.96
CA GLU A 110 14.57 4.35 -2.59
C GLU A 110 15.77 5.20 -2.18
N LEU A 111 16.61 5.65 -3.12
CA LEU A 111 17.79 6.47 -2.80
C LEU A 111 17.41 7.89 -2.40
N SER A 112 16.36 8.42 -3.00
CA SER A 112 15.80 9.74 -2.69
C SER A 112 14.73 9.68 -1.59
N CYS A 113 14.22 8.48 -1.27
CA CYS A 113 13.17 8.29 -0.27
C CYS A 113 13.70 8.52 1.15
N VAL A 114 13.13 9.48 1.86
CA VAL A 114 13.47 9.79 3.26
C VAL A 114 12.67 8.98 4.29
N GLY A 115 11.80 8.07 3.84
CA GLY A 115 10.98 7.24 4.75
C GLY A 115 9.89 8.00 5.51
N CYS A 116 9.27 9.03 4.91
CA CYS A 116 8.28 9.87 5.60
C CYS A 116 6.96 9.18 5.97
N GLY A 117 6.61 8.04 5.34
CA GLY A 117 5.41 7.25 5.65
C GLY A 117 4.07 7.83 5.18
N TYR A 118 4.05 8.93 4.42
CA TYR A 118 2.79 9.49 3.92
C TYR A 118 2.15 8.64 2.82
N CYS A 119 2.94 8.12 1.88
CA CYS A 119 2.43 7.27 0.80
C CYS A 119 1.67 6.03 1.30
N PRO A 120 2.18 5.20 2.24
CA PRO A 120 1.41 4.08 2.78
C PRO A 120 0.26 4.54 3.67
N SER A 121 0.27 5.75 4.22
CA SER A 121 -0.87 6.26 5.00
C SER A 121 -2.06 6.63 4.11
N ILE A 122 -1.80 7.13 2.90
CA ILE A 122 -2.81 7.56 1.92
C ILE A 122 -3.26 6.36 1.08
N ALA A 123 -2.33 5.66 0.43
CA ALA A 123 -2.57 4.52 -0.47
C ALA A 123 -2.00 3.23 0.14
N ARG A 124 -2.73 2.68 1.11
CA ARG A 124 -2.36 1.48 1.90
C ARG A 124 -2.30 0.19 1.08
N SER A 125 -3.01 0.13 -0.05
CA SER A 125 -3.09 -1.06 -0.88
C SER A 125 -2.04 -1.07 -1.99
N THR A 126 -1.32 0.03 -2.17
CA THR A 126 -0.30 0.20 -3.22
C THR A 126 1.11 0.32 -2.64
N PHE A 127 1.25 1.11 -1.57
CA PHE A 127 2.54 1.40 -0.94
C PHE A 127 2.67 0.73 0.42
N THR A 128 3.89 0.29 0.72
CA THR A 128 4.27 -0.22 2.05
C THR A 128 5.59 0.40 2.48
N MET A 129 5.82 0.45 3.79
CA MET A 129 7.16 0.68 4.31
C MET A 129 7.91 -0.64 4.35
N ALA A 130 9.16 -0.61 3.91
CA ALA A 130 10.05 -1.74 4.02
C ALA A 130 10.77 -1.65 5.38
N ASP A 131 10.17 -2.29 6.39
CA ASP A 131 10.57 -2.20 7.80
C ASP A 131 11.59 -3.29 8.22
N GLY A 132 12.31 -3.87 7.27
CA GLY A 132 13.36 -4.87 7.52
C GLY A 132 14.74 -4.26 7.80
N ASP A 133 15.63 -5.04 8.43
CA ASP A 133 17.02 -4.64 8.73
C ASP A 133 17.82 -4.26 7.46
N GLU A 134 17.38 -4.71 6.28
CA GLU A 134 18.04 -4.49 4.98
C GLU A 134 17.47 -3.29 4.20
N ASP A 135 16.31 -2.76 4.58
CA ASP A 135 15.52 -1.86 3.72
C ASP A 135 15.46 -0.40 4.20
N TYR A 136 16.21 -0.09 5.27
CA TYR A 136 16.50 1.26 5.78
C TYR A 136 15.27 2.16 6.03
N GLY A 137 14.07 1.58 6.19
CA GLY A 137 12.83 2.35 6.38
C GLY A 137 12.42 3.14 5.13
N THR A 138 12.72 2.62 3.95
CA THR A 138 12.29 3.21 2.66
C THR A 138 10.88 2.76 2.29
N ALA A 139 10.17 3.58 1.51
CA ALA A 139 8.85 3.21 0.99
C ALA A 139 9.00 2.41 -0.31
N ARG A 140 8.10 1.44 -0.53
CA ARG A 140 8.07 0.58 -1.73
C ARG A 140 6.66 0.46 -2.30
N VAL A 141 6.59 0.28 -3.62
CA VAL A 141 5.37 -0.18 -4.27
C VAL A 141 5.36 -1.70 -4.19
N PHE A 142 4.45 -2.27 -3.41
CA PHE A 142 4.35 -3.74 -3.29
C PHE A 142 3.27 -4.31 -4.21
N GLN A 143 2.27 -3.51 -4.56
CA GLN A 143 1.16 -3.92 -5.42
C GLN A 143 0.80 -2.78 -6.36
N GLN A 144 0.77 -3.08 -7.66
CA GLN A 144 0.39 -2.13 -8.69
C GLN A 144 -1.15 -2.11 -8.82
N GLY A 145 -1.75 -0.92 -8.90
CA GLY A 145 -3.19 -0.73 -9.07
C GLY A 145 -4.05 -1.22 -7.89
N GLY A 146 -3.51 -1.23 -6.67
CA GLY A 146 -4.29 -1.56 -5.46
C GLY A 146 -5.32 -0.49 -5.11
N ASP A 147 -4.96 0.79 -5.27
CA ASP A 147 -5.79 1.96 -4.99
C ASP A 147 -6.29 2.62 -6.28
N PRO A 148 -7.39 3.40 -6.23
CA PRO A 148 -7.84 4.20 -7.38
C PRO A 148 -6.85 5.33 -7.69
N GLY A 149 -6.81 5.74 -8.96
CA GLY A 149 -5.88 6.78 -9.45
C GLY A 149 -5.92 8.09 -8.66
N GLU A 150 -7.09 8.53 -8.20
CA GLU A 150 -7.24 9.76 -7.40
C GLU A 150 -6.45 9.71 -6.08
N VAL A 151 -6.42 8.55 -5.42
CA VAL A 151 -5.69 8.35 -4.15
C VAL A 151 -4.19 8.23 -4.42
N ILE A 152 -3.81 7.65 -5.55
CA ILE A 152 -2.43 7.60 -6.02
C ILE A 152 -1.90 9.02 -6.28
N ASP A 153 -2.67 9.85 -6.97
CA ASP A 153 -2.29 11.23 -7.27
C ASP A 153 -2.14 12.06 -5.98
N GLU A 154 -3.00 11.85 -4.98
CA GLU A 154 -2.86 12.46 -3.65
C GLU A 154 -1.57 11.99 -2.95
N ALA A 155 -1.26 10.70 -3.01
CA ALA A 155 -0.03 10.15 -2.43
C ALA A 155 1.24 10.70 -3.11
N ILE A 156 1.21 10.88 -4.43
CA ILE A 156 2.29 11.53 -5.20
C ILE A 156 2.47 12.98 -4.73
N ALA A 157 1.38 13.75 -4.69
CA ALA A 157 1.42 15.16 -4.29
C ALA A 157 1.84 15.37 -2.83
N ALA A 158 1.56 14.40 -1.95
CA ALA A 158 1.92 14.46 -0.54
C ALA A 158 3.40 14.13 -0.27
N CYS A 159 4.14 13.60 -1.24
CA CYS A 159 5.53 13.18 -1.03
C CYS A 159 6.48 14.38 -0.87
N PRO A 160 7.11 14.58 0.30
CA PRO A 160 7.98 15.74 0.53
C PRO A 160 9.31 15.68 -0.24
N ALA A 161 9.72 14.49 -0.69
CA ALA A 161 10.96 14.27 -1.43
C ALA A 161 10.74 14.13 -2.95
N ASP A 162 9.49 14.13 -3.41
CA ASP A 162 9.13 13.91 -4.83
C ASP A 162 9.77 12.65 -5.45
N CYS A 163 9.83 11.56 -4.66
CA CYS A 163 10.52 10.32 -5.01
C CYS A 163 9.60 9.26 -5.66
N ILE A 164 8.35 9.62 -6.00
CA ILE A 164 7.36 8.71 -6.61
C ILE A 164 7.24 9.06 -8.09
N HIS A 165 7.45 8.08 -8.97
CA HIS A 165 7.50 8.27 -10.41
C HIS A 165 6.50 7.37 -11.13
N THR A 166 5.84 7.91 -12.14
CA THR A 166 5.03 7.14 -13.08
C THR A 166 5.93 6.63 -14.21
N CYS A 167 5.76 5.37 -14.62
CA CYS A 167 6.56 4.76 -15.68
C CYS A 167 5.77 3.71 -16.47
N SER A 168 6.37 3.26 -17.58
CA SER A 168 5.83 2.17 -18.38
C SER A 168 6.14 0.80 -17.76
N ARG A 169 5.46 -0.25 -18.24
CA ARG A 169 5.68 -1.63 -17.77
C ARG A 169 7.11 -2.13 -18.02
N GLU A 170 7.69 -1.76 -19.16
CA GLU A 170 9.06 -2.13 -19.54
C GLU A 170 10.08 -1.39 -18.68
N GLU A 171 9.87 -0.09 -18.45
CA GLU A 171 10.73 0.71 -17.58
C GLU A 171 10.70 0.21 -16.14
N LEU A 172 9.53 -0.21 -15.63
CA LEU A 172 9.41 -0.74 -14.27
C LEU A 172 10.35 -1.94 -14.03
N GLU A 173 10.44 -2.88 -14.97
CA GLU A 173 11.34 -4.04 -14.84
C GLU A 173 12.81 -3.63 -14.81
N ILE A 174 13.17 -2.63 -15.62
CA ILE A 174 14.53 -2.12 -15.69
C ILE A 174 14.90 -1.42 -14.38
N LEU A 175 13.98 -0.60 -13.85
CA LEU A 175 14.17 0.14 -12.60
C LEU A 175 14.29 -0.79 -11.39
N GLU A 176 13.45 -1.83 -11.29
CA GLU A 176 13.52 -2.78 -10.19
C GLU A 176 14.79 -3.64 -10.23
N LYS A 177 15.24 -4.08 -11.41
CA LYS A 177 16.52 -4.79 -11.58
C LYS A 177 17.72 -3.91 -11.23
N HIS A 178 17.67 -2.64 -11.62
CA HIS A 178 18.71 -1.67 -11.30
C HIS A 178 18.78 -1.46 -9.78
N ARG A 179 17.64 -1.25 -9.12
CA ARG A 179 17.56 -1.15 -7.66
C ARG A 179 18.22 -2.32 -6.93
N GLU A 180 17.91 -3.56 -7.33
CA GLU A 180 18.51 -4.77 -6.73
C GLU A 180 20.04 -4.79 -6.88
N MET A 181 20.55 -4.44 -8.06
CA MET A 181 21.98 -4.34 -8.32
C MET A 181 22.65 -3.25 -7.45
N TYR A 182 22.05 -2.05 -7.39
CA TYR A 182 22.66 -0.90 -6.71
C TYR A 182 22.64 -1.05 -5.18
N LEU A 183 21.57 -1.60 -4.60
CA LEU A 183 21.56 -1.91 -3.17
C LEU A 183 22.67 -2.90 -2.81
N SER A 184 22.87 -3.93 -3.64
CA SER A 184 23.93 -4.91 -3.41
C SER A 184 25.34 -4.29 -3.43
N ASP A 185 25.59 -3.34 -4.33
CA ASP A 185 26.86 -2.62 -4.44
C ASP A 185 27.10 -1.66 -3.26
N VAL A 186 26.05 -0.96 -2.81
CA VAL A 186 26.10 -0.07 -1.64
C VAL A 186 26.38 -0.86 -0.36
N ILE A 187 25.71 -2.01 -0.17
CA ILE A 187 25.87 -2.88 1.00
C ILE A 187 27.25 -3.55 1.02
N ALA A 188 27.78 -3.93 -0.15
CA ALA A 188 29.10 -4.57 -0.27
C ALA A 188 30.30 -3.65 0.05
N GLY A 189 30.06 -2.40 0.49
CA GLY A 189 31.12 -1.46 0.85
C GLY A 189 31.91 -0.94 -0.35
N GLY A 190 31.41 -1.16 -1.57
CA GLY A 190 31.95 -0.62 -2.81
C GLY A 190 31.62 0.87 -2.92
N GLY A 191 32.42 1.72 -2.29
CA GLY A 191 32.18 3.16 -2.27
C GLY A 191 31.91 3.76 -3.65
N SER A 192 30.70 4.30 -3.85
CA SER A 192 30.33 5.30 -4.88
C SER A 192 30.91 5.09 -6.31
N THR A 193 31.08 3.86 -6.78
CA THR A 193 31.37 3.58 -8.20
C THR A 193 30.13 3.21 -9.00
N ALA A 194 28.96 3.16 -8.37
CA ALA A 194 27.69 2.92 -9.02
C ALA A 194 27.26 4.18 -9.79
N SER A 195 27.71 4.25 -11.05
CA SER A 195 27.43 5.23 -12.10
C SER A 195 27.47 6.73 -11.74
N PRO A 196 28.28 7.55 -12.45
CA PRO A 196 28.17 8.99 -12.34
C PRO A 196 26.70 9.46 -12.51
N HIS A 197 26.23 10.37 -11.67
CA HIS A 197 24.85 10.92 -11.65
C HIS A 197 24.25 11.30 -13.02
N TRP A 198 25.08 11.50 -14.06
CA TRP A 198 24.63 11.75 -15.44
C TRP A 198 24.19 10.50 -16.22
N ARG A 199 24.42 9.31 -15.66
CA ARG A 199 24.12 7.98 -16.23
C ARG A 199 22.98 7.27 -15.48
N ASP A 200 22.44 7.93 -14.46
CA ASP A 200 21.28 7.51 -13.69
C ASP A 200 20.00 7.83 -14.50
N PRO A 201 19.17 6.81 -14.83
CA PRO A 201 17.94 6.99 -15.61
C PRO A 201 16.88 7.85 -14.91
N LEU A 202 16.96 8.03 -13.58
CA LEU A 202 16.04 8.83 -12.77
C LEU A 202 16.53 10.26 -12.56
N ILE A 203 17.84 10.48 -12.39
CA ILE A 203 18.42 11.84 -12.27
C ILE A 203 18.52 12.54 -13.64
N ASN A 204 18.75 11.78 -14.73
CA ASN A 204 18.83 12.32 -16.08
C ASN A 204 17.53 12.09 -16.87
N THR A 205 16.43 12.72 -16.46
CA THR A 205 15.15 12.78 -17.20
C THR A 205 15.14 13.85 -18.30
N ALA A 206 16.29 14.46 -18.61
CA ALA A 206 16.39 15.55 -19.58
C ALA A 206 15.97 15.15 -21.02
N TRP A 207 15.93 13.84 -21.32
CA TRP A 207 15.39 13.31 -22.57
C TRP A 207 13.86 13.32 -22.63
N GLN A 208 13.16 13.38 -21.49
CA GLN A 208 11.69 13.35 -21.41
C GLN A 208 11.04 14.74 -21.48
N LYS A 209 11.76 15.84 -21.21
CA LYS A 209 11.14 17.17 -21.03
C LYS A 209 11.73 18.29 -21.93
N GLY A 210 11.09 18.54 -23.09
CA GLY A 210 10.97 19.90 -23.68
C GLY A 210 11.73 20.27 -24.97
N ALA A 211 11.25 21.34 -25.65
CA ALA A 211 11.73 21.84 -26.95
C ALA A 211 13.18 22.36 -26.98
N ALA A 212 13.75 22.68 -25.81
CA ALA A 212 15.15 23.08 -25.69
C ALA A 212 16.10 21.89 -25.94
N TYR A 213 15.77 20.70 -25.41
CA TYR A 213 16.50 19.45 -25.60
C TYR A 213 16.47 18.99 -27.06
N THR A 214 15.32 19.11 -27.72
CA THR A 214 15.19 18.80 -29.16
C THR A 214 16.08 19.71 -30.02
N ARG A 215 16.40 20.93 -29.56
CA ARG A 215 17.28 21.89 -30.24
C ARG A 215 18.77 21.63 -29.99
N THR A 216 19.16 21.26 -28.77
CA THR A 216 20.56 20.95 -28.41
C THR A 216 20.97 19.53 -28.76
N GLY A 217 20.11 18.53 -28.55
CA GLY A 217 20.35 17.13 -28.91
C GLY A 217 20.48 16.92 -30.42
N ARG A 218 19.60 17.55 -31.22
CA ARG A 218 19.69 17.51 -32.70
C ARG A 218 20.95 18.20 -33.23
N ARG A 219 21.43 19.25 -32.55
CA ARG A 219 22.68 19.95 -32.92
C ARG A 219 23.92 19.11 -32.60
N LYS A 220 23.91 18.35 -31.50
CA LYS A 220 24.99 17.42 -31.13
C LYS A 220 25.03 16.15 -32.00
N LEU A 221 23.89 15.70 -32.51
CA LEU A 221 23.81 14.60 -33.49
C LEU A 221 24.29 15.03 -34.90
N LEU A 222 24.13 16.31 -35.27
CA LEU A 222 24.52 16.83 -36.59
C LEU A 222 25.97 17.38 -36.63
N ASP A 223 26.53 17.83 -35.50
CA ASP A 223 27.93 18.24 -35.40
C ASP A 223 28.56 17.72 -34.08
N PRO A 224 29.26 16.57 -34.13
CA PRO A 224 29.88 15.95 -32.95
C PRO A 224 31.00 16.76 -32.29
N ARG A 225 31.43 17.90 -32.86
CA ARG A 225 32.58 18.69 -32.36
C ARG A 225 32.19 19.80 -31.39
N VAL A 226 30.90 20.07 -31.22
CA VAL A 226 30.40 21.08 -30.27
C VAL A 226 30.18 20.41 -28.90
N ARG A 227 31.14 20.54 -27.98
CA ARG A 227 30.99 20.11 -26.57
C ARG A 227 29.94 20.95 -25.85
#